data_AF-A0A7Y2ND53-F1
#
_entry.id   AF-A0A7Y2ND53-F1
#
_cell.length_a   1.000
_cell.length_b   1.000
_cell.length_c   1.000
_cell.angle_alpha   90.00
_cell.angle_beta   90.00
_cell.angle_gamma   90.00
#
_symmetry.space_group_name_H-M   'P 1'
#
loop_
_entity.id
_entity.type
_entity.pdbx_description
1 polymer ?
#
loop_
_entity_poly.entity_id
_entity_poly.type
_entity_poly.pdbx_seq_one_letter_code
_entity_poly.pdbx_strand_id
1 'polypeptide(L)'
;MDDVGDLVQQLAQVQDRLLALDPSDHAGKYALEKERDALRSRASEFASRVESERPVADIERELAALRAQVETINKAKIDMVMQSGGGTNAGAGADGMGGIVLNQQMAAASGLDRIKTRISHLESLLASVTASEVTSD
;
A
#
# COMPACT_ATOMS: atom_id res chain seq x y z
N MET A 1 -16.73 22.44 1.83
CA MET A 1 -16.42 21.04 1.46
C MET A 1 -14.91 21.02 1.48
N ASP A 2 -14.29 20.46 2.53
CA ASP A 2 -12.84 20.50 2.67
C ASP A 2 -12.25 19.71 1.49
N ASP A 3 -11.51 20.39 0.61
CA ASP A 3 -10.87 19.74 -0.53
C ASP A 3 -9.66 18.93 -0.02
N VAL A 4 -9.26 17.88 -0.75
CA VAL A 4 -8.05 17.10 -0.45
C VAL A 4 -6.83 18.01 -0.31
N GLY A 5 -6.77 19.05 -1.15
CA GLY A 5 -5.74 20.08 -1.10
C GLY A 5 -5.67 20.76 0.27
N ASP A 6 -6.82 21.09 0.86
CA ASP A 6 -6.91 21.76 2.16
C ASP A 6 -6.47 20.84 3.29
N LEU A 7 -6.87 19.55 3.27
CA LEU A 7 -6.45 18.57 4.26
C LEU A 7 -4.93 18.30 4.21
N VAL A 8 -4.37 18.21 3.01
CA VAL A 8 -2.92 18.03 2.82
C VAL A 8 -2.16 19.26 3.32
N GLN A 9 -2.64 20.46 3.01
CA GLN A 9 -2.03 21.70 3.46
C GLN A 9 -2.08 21.83 5.00
N GLN A 10 -3.21 21.47 5.63
CA GLN A 10 -3.35 21.48 7.09
C GLN A 10 -2.42 20.45 7.76
N LEU A 11 -2.30 19.24 7.20
CA LEU A 11 -1.35 18.23 7.69
C LEU A 11 0.11 18.72 7.61
N ALA A 12 0.49 19.36 6.51
CA ALA A 12 1.82 19.93 6.34
C ALA A 12 2.08 21.04 7.38
N GLN A 13 1.11 21.94 7.60
CA GLN A 13 1.23 23.00 8.60
C GLN A 13 1.38 22.45 10.03
N VAL A 14 0.62 21.41 10.39
CA VAL A 14 0.75 20.78 11.72
C VAL A 14 2.12 20.09 11.86
N GLN A 15 2.61 19.46 10.79
CA GLN A 15 3.94 18.85 10.77
C GLN A 15 5.05 19.91 10.98
N ASP A 16 4.96 21.05 10.30
CA ASP A 16 5.93 22.15 10.44
C ASP A 16 5.91 22.73 11.86
N ARG A 17 4.71 22.87 12.45
CA ARG A 17 4.55 23.35 13.83
C ARG A 17 5.10 22.35 14.85
N LEU A 18 4.95 21.05 14.62
CA LEU A 18 5.56 20.00 15.45
C LEU A 18 7.08 20.04 15.39
N LEU A 19 7.65 20.31 14.20
CA LEU A 19 9.10 20.40 14.01
C LEU A 19 9.70 21.69 14.61
N ALA A 20 8.94 22.78 14.61
CA ALA A 20 9.35 24.06 15.17
C ALA A 20 9.13 24.17 16.69
N LEU A 21 8.43 23.23 17.31
CA LEU A 21 8.12 23.27 18.73
C LEU A 21 9.36 22.98 19.58
N ASP A 22 9.47 23.65 20.72
CA ASP A 22 10.51 23.35 21.70
C ASP A 22 10.36 21.89 22.20
N PRO A 23 11.45 21.09 22.25
CA PRO A 23 11.37 19.70 22.70
C PRO A 23 10.81 19.50 24.12
N SER A 24 10.87 20.52 24.97
CA SER A 24 10.36 20.52 26.34
C SER A 24 8.89 20.96 26.46
N ASP A 25 8.28 21.48 25.38
CA ASP A 25 6.86 21.82 25.35
C ASP A 25 5.99 20.58 25.05
N HIS A 26 5.87 19.72 26.05
CA HIS A 26 5.06 18.51 25.98
C HIS A 26 3.56 18.79 25.77
N ALA A 27 3.05 19.91 26.28
CA ALA A 27 1.64 20.27 26.17
C ALA A 27 1.29 20.73 24.74
N GLY A 28 2.13 21.58 24.14
CA GLY A 28 2.01 21.99 22.74
C GLY A 28 2.15 20.80 21.79
N LYS A 29 3.09 19.88 22.09
CA LYS A 29 3.29 18.67 21.28
C LYS A 29 2.07 17.76 21.31
N TYR A 30 1.50 17.50 22.49
CA TYR A 30 0.30 16.68 22.61
C TYR A 30 -0.90 17.27 21.87
N ALA A 31 -1.09 18.60 21.95
CA ALA A 31 -2.16 19.28 21.24
C ALA A 31 -2.03 19.14 19.71
N LEU A 32 -0.83 19.35 19.18
CA LEU A 32 -0.54 19.22 17.75
C LEU A 32 -0.61 17.77 17.27
N GLU A 33 -0.19 16.80 18.08
CA GLU A 33 -0.35 15.37 17.76
C GLU A 33 -1.82 14.98 17.67
N LYS A 34 -2.65 15.49 18.60
CA LYS A 34 -4.10 15.27 18.56
C LYS A 34 -4.74 15.91 17.32
N GLU A 35 -4.30 17.11 16.94
CA GLU A 35 -4.76 17.78 15.72
C GLU A 35 -4.38 16.99 14.46
N ARG A 36 -3.12 16.53 14.38
CA ARG A 36 -2.64 15.67 13.30
C ARG A 36 -3.46 14.38 13.18
N ASP A 37 -3.75 13.74 14.31
CA ASP A 37 -4.50 12.49 14.30
C ASP A 37 -5.97 12.71 13.88
N ALA A 38 -6.58 13.83 14.27
CA ALA A 38 -7.91 14.22 13.78
C ALA A 38 -7.91 14.49 12.27
N LEU A 39 -6.89 15.19 11.75
CA LEU A 39 -6.73 15.43 10.31
C LEU A 39 -6.51 14.13 9.53
N ARG A 40 -5.73 13.18 10.09
CA ARG A 40 -5.57 11.84 9.51
C ARG A 40 -6.86 11.05 9.47
N SER A 41 -7.69 11.13 10.53
CA SER A 41 -9.02 10.51 10.54
C SER A 41 -9.89 11.07 9.41
N ARG A 42 -9.94 12.40 9.27
CA ARG A 42 -10.72 13.06 8.20
C ARG A 42 -10.21 12.68 6.81
N ALA A 43 -8.90 12.61 6.62
CA ALA A 43 -8.30 12.16 5.36
C ALA A 43 -8.68 10.70 5.05
N SER A 44 -8.72 9.82 6.06
CA SER A 44 -9.17 8.44 5.90
C SER A 44 -10.65 8.35 5.53
N GLU A 45 -11.52 9.13 6.18
CA GLU A 45 -12.94 9.19 5.84
C GLU A 45 -13.18 9.73 4.44
N PHE A 46 -12.43 10.75 4.03
CA PHE A 46 -12.46 11.26 2.67
C PHE A 46 -12.02 10.21 1.65
N ALA A 47 -10.88 9.55 1.90
CA ALA A 47 -10.39 8.48 1.03
C ALA A 47 -11.40 7.33 0.90
N SER A 48 -12.05 6.95 2.02
CA SER A 48 -13.10 5.93 2.01
C SER A 48 -14.31 6.35 1.19
N ARG A 49 -14.73 7.63 1.26
CA ARG A 49 -15.83 8.16 0.44
C ARG A 49 -15.49 8.15 -1.04
N VAL A 50 -14.32 8.65 -1.42
CA VAL A 50 -13.87 8.64 -2.82
C VAL A 50 -13.76 7.22 -3.36
N GLU A 51 -13.28 6.26 -2.57
CA GLU A 51 -13.22 4.87 -2.99
C GLU A 51 -14.62 4.25 -3.11
N SER A 52 -15.58 4.63 -2.26
CA SER A 52 -16.97 4.15 -2.36
C SER A 52 -17.74 4.72 -3.56
N GLU A 53 -17.39 5.93 -4.00
CA GLU A 53 -18.01 6.60 -5.16
C GLU A 53 -17.30 6.24 -6.47
N ARG A 54 -16.27 5.39 -6.40
CA ARG A 54 -15.43 5.07 -7.54
C ARG A 54 -16.17 4.18 -8.55
N PRO A 55 -16.10 4.48 -9.86
CA PRO A 55 -16.72 3.64 -10.88
C PRO A 55 -16.18 2.21 -10.86
N VAL A 56 -17.07 1.21 -10.96
CA VAL A 56 -16.70 -0.22 -11.03
C VAL A 56 -15.65 -0.47 -12.12
N ALA A 57 -15.81 0.14 -13.29
CA ALA A 57 -14.85 0.02 -14.41
C ALA A 57 -13.43 0.52 -14.04
N ASP A 58 -13.31 1.53 -13.18
CA ASP A 58 -12.01 2.01 -12.71
C ASP A 58 -11.37 1.05 -11.70
N ILE A 59 -12.19 0.42 -10.85
CA ILE A 59 -11.76 -0.62 -9.92
C ILE A 59 -11.27 -1.85 -10.70
N GLU A 60 -12.00 -2.30 -11.72
CA GLU A 60 -11.62 -3.42 -12.59
C GLU A 60 -10.33 -3.14 -13.37
N ARG A 61 -10.17 -1.92 -13.89
CA ARG A 61 -8.95 -1.50 -14.59
C ARG A 61 -7.74 -1.52 -13.66
N GLU A 62 -7.87 -1.02 -12.44
CA GLU A 62 -6.78 -1.09 -11.44
C GLU A 62 -6.47 -2.55 -11.08
N LEU A 63 -7.49 -3.38 -10.88
CA LEU A 63 -7.33 -4.79 -10.58
C LEU A 63 -6.54 -5.52 -11.69
N ALA A 64 -6.88 -5.28 -12.96
CA ALA A 64 -6.18 -5.84 -14.10
C ALA A 64 -4.70 -5.39 -14.14
N ALA A 65 -4.44 -4.10 -13.90
CA ALA A 65 -3.08 -3.56 -13.86
C ALA A 65 -2.25 -4.16 -12.71
N LEU A 66 -2.81 -4.30 -11.51
CA LEU A 66 -2.13 -4.89 -10.37
C LEU A 66 -1.85 -6.38 -10.58
N ARG A 67 -2.79 -7.13 -11.18
CA ARG A 67 -2.56 -8.54 -11.54
C ARG A 67 -1.42 -8.68 -12.56
N ALA A 68 -1.36 -7.81 -13.57
CA ALA A 68 -0.26 -7.78 -14.52
C ALA A 68 1.09 -7.44 -13.86
N GLN A 69 1.11 -6.55 -12.87
CA GLN A 69 2.32 -6.27 -12.07
C GLN A 69 2.77 -7.48 -11.27
N VAL A 70 1.85 -8.21 -10.62
CA VAL A 70 2.17 -9.47 -9.91
C VAL A 70 2.78 -10.49 -10.88
N GLU A 71 2.20 -10.65 -12.07
CA GLU A 71 2.73 -11.56 -13.08
C GLU A 71 4.15 -11.17 -13.52
N THR A 72 4.39 -9.88 -13.72
CA THR A 72 5.70 -9.34 -14.09
C THR A 72 6.75 -9.60 -13.00
N ILE A 73 6.41 -9.35 -11.73
CA ILE A 73 7.29 -9.64 -10.58
C ILE A 73 7.57 -11.14 -10.48
N ASN A 74 6.56 -11.99 -10.68
CA ASN A 74 6.73 -13.44 -10.66
C ASN A 74 7.62 -13.94 -11.81
N LYS A 75 7.49 -13.39 -13.03
CA LYS A 75 8.38 -13.70 -14.16
C LYS A 75 9.82 -13.31 -13.85
N ALA A 76 10.06 -12.08 -13.39
CA ALA A 76 11.38 -11.62 -13.00
C ALA A 76 12.02 -12.48 -11.91
N LYS A 77 11.22 -12.98 -10.96
CA LYS A 77 11.66 -13.93 -9.93
C LYS A 77 12.08 -15.27 -10.52
N ILE A 78 11.30 -15.82 -11.45
CA ILE A 78 11.63 -17.08 -12.14
C ILE A 78 12.93 -16.92 -12.95
N ASP A 79 13.07 -15.84 -13.71
CA ASP A 79 14.26 -15.57 -14.52
C ASP A 79 15.53 -15.48 -13.65
N MET A 80 15.44 -14.82 -12.49
CA MET A 80 16.55 -14.75 -11.55
C MET A 80 16.89 -16.10 -10.92
N VAL A 81 15.89 -16.91 -10.55
CA VAL A 81 16.12 -18.27 -10.04
C VAL A 81 16.78 -19.13 -11.10
N MET A 82 16.33 -19.07 -12.36
CA MET A 82 16.96 -19.79 -13.48
C MET A 82 18.41 -19.33 -13.73
N GLN A 83 18.68 -18.02 -13.67
CA GLN A 83 20.03 -17.48 -13.82
C GLN A 83 20.96 -17.90 -12.67
N SER A 84 20.46 -17.93 -11.43
CA SER A 84 21.24 -18.39 -10.26
C SER A 84 21.46 -19.90 -10.22
N GLY A 85 20.56 -20.69 -10.82
CA GLY A 85 20.71 -22.14 -10.98
C GLY A 85 21.57 -22.54 -12.19
N GLY A 86 21.80 -21.61 -13.12
CA GLY A 86 22.45 -21.88 -14.42
C GLY A 86 23.95 -21.61 -14.49
N GLY A 87 24.58 -21.07 -13.44
CA GLY A 87 26.02 -20.80 -13.50
C GLY A 87 26.64 -20.38 -12.17
N THR A 88 27.20 -21.34 -11.45
CA THR A 88 28.64 -21.39 -11.10
C THR A 88 28.91 -22.61 -10.22
N ASN A 89 29.81 -23.48 -10.67
CA ASN A 89 30.60 -24.34 -9.80
C ASN A 89 31.35 -23.45 -8.80
N ALA A 90 30.88 -23.32 -7.56
CA ALA A 90 31.68 -22.80 -6.45
C ALA A 90 31.10 -23.26 -5.11
N GLY A 91 31.73 -24.29 -4.53
CA GLY A 91 31.71 -24.54 -3.09
C GLY A 91 30.44 -25.19 -2.53
N ALA A 92 30.54 -26.48 -2.22
CA ALA A 92 29.62 -27.17 -1.31
C ALA A 92 29.52 -26.39 0.02
N GLY A 93 28.31 -25.97 0.41
CA GLY A 93 28.09 -25.34 1.72
C GLY A 93 26.89 -24.40 1.87
N ALA A 94 26.12 -24.10 0.82
CA ALA A 94 24.94 -23.20 0.91
C ALA A 94 23.68 -23.86 0.33
N ASP A 95 23.33 -25.03 0.86
CA ASP A 95 22.18 -25.83 0.43
C ASP A 95 20.85 -25.10 0.69
N GLY A 96 20.17 -24.70 -0.39
CA GLY A 96 18.72 -24.44 -0.46
C GLY A 96 18.15 -23.21 0.28
N MET A 97 18.70 -22.84 1.44
CA MET A 97 18.17 -21.73 2.24
C MET A 97 18.47 -20.35 1.65
N GLY A 98 19.62 -20.18 0.98
CA GLY A 98 20.02 -18.88 0.40
C GLY A 98 19.06 -18.39 -0.69
N GLY A 99 18.60 -19.28 -1.57
CA GLY A 99 17.66 -18.95 -2.64
C GLY A 99 16.25 -18.63 -2.15
N ILE A 100 15.78 -19.31 -1.09
CA ILE A 100 14.47 -19.06 -0.47
C ILE A 100 14.46 -17.72 0.28
N VAL A 101 15.50 -17.45 1.06
CA VAL A 101 15.65 -16.20 1.82
C VAL A 101 15.81 -15.00 0.88
N LEU A 102 16.60 -15.13 -0.19
CA LEU A 102 16.73 -14.09 -1.21
C LEU A 102 15.40 -13.81 -1.93
N ASN A 103 14.67 -14.87 -2.29
CA ASN A 103 13.35 -14.75 -2.91
C ASN A 103 12.31 -14.08 -2.00
N GLN A 104 12.39 -14.31 -0.69
CA GLN A 104 11.50 -13.71 0.30
C GLN A 104 11.86 -12.24 0.54
N GLN A 105 13.16 -11.91 0.61
CA GLN A 105 13.64 -10.53 0.71
C GLN A 105 13.31 -9.71 -0.54
N MET A 106 13.37 -10.30 -1.73
CA MET A 106 12.97 -9.64 -2.97
C MET A 106 11.46 -9.44 -3.08
N ALA A 107 10.64 -10.37 -2.59
CA ALA A 107 9.19 -10.15 -2.52
C ALA A 107 8.84 -8.97 -1.60
N ALA A 108 9.54 -8.83 -0.47
CA ALA A 108 9.42 -7.69 0.43
C ALA A 108 9.93 -6.39 -0.23
N ALA A 109 11.07 -6.44 -0.93
CA ALA A 109 11.67 -5.27 -1.60
C ALA A 109 10.90 -4.81 -2.85
N SER A 110 10.23 -5.71 -3.56
CA SER A 110 9.39 -5.42 -4.74
C SER A 110 8.02 -4.85 -4.37
N GLY A 111 7.66 -4.79 -3.08
CA GLY A 111 6.37 -4.34 -2.62
C GLY A 111 5.22 -5.28 -3.00
N LEU A 112 5.52 -6.54 -3.33
CA LEU A 112 4.54 -7.52 -3.78
C LEU A 112 3.41 -7.74 -2.76
N ASP A 113 3.73 -7.72 -1.47
CA ASP A 113 2.74 -7.85 -0.41
C ASP A 113 1.76 -6.68 -0.40
N ARG A 114 2.25 -5.45 -0.63
CA ARG A 114 1.40 -4.26 -0.76
C ARG A 114 0.46 -4.36 -1.97
N ILE A 115 0.98 -4.85 -3.10
CA ILE A 115 0.19 -5.07 -4.33
C ILE A 115 -0.92 -6.10 -4.06
N LYS A 116 -0.58 -7.22 -3.41
CA LYS A 116 -1.56 -8.27 -3.05
C LYS A 116 -2.62 -7.76 -2.09
N THR A 117 -2.24 -7.02 -1.05
CA THR A 117 -3.21 -6.40 -0.13
C THR A 117 -4.17 -5.47 -0.87
N ARG A 118 -3.67 -4.66 -1.83
CA ARG A 118 -4.53 -3.80 -2.64
C ARG A 118 -5.48 -4.61 -3.53
N ILE A 119 -5.00 -5.68 -4.18
CA ILE A 119 -5.84 -6.59 -4.97
C ILE A 119 -6.99 -7.13 -4.11
N SER A 120 -6.70 -7.71 -2.94
CA SER A 120 -7.74 -8.26 -2.07
C SER A 120 -8.76 -7.21 -1.61
N HIS A 121 -8.31 -5.98 -1.34
CA HIS A 121 -9.20 -4.88 -1.01
C HIS A 121 -10.14 -4.53 -2.19
N LEU A 122 -9.61 -4.41 -3.41
CA LEU A 122 -10.42 -4.11 -4.60
C LEU A 122 -11.41 -5.25 -4.92
N GLU A 123 -11.01 -6.51 -4.74
CA GLU A 123 -11.90 -7.66 -4.90
C GLU A 123 -13.06 -7.63 -3.89
N SER A 124 -12.77 -7.28 -2.63
CA SER A 124 -13.80 -7.10 -1.60
C SER A 124 -14.76 -5.96 -1.93
N LEU A 125 -14.26 -4.85 -2.48
CA LEU A 125 -15.10 -3.72 -2.91
C LEU A 125 -16.03 -4.14 -4.04
N LEU A 126 -15.51 -4.80 -5.09
CA LEU A 126 -16.34 -5.31 -6.19
C LEU A 126 -17.41 -6.28 -5.69
N ALA A 127 -17.05 -7.22 -4.81
CA ALA A 127 -18.00 -8.15 -4.22
C ALA A 127 -19.11 -7.41 -3.45
N SER A 128 -18.76 -6.36 -2.69
CA SER A 128 -19.74 -5.57 -1.94
C SER A 128 -20.71 -4.80 -2.84
N VAL A 129 -20.25 -4.27 -3.97
CA VAL A 129 -21.09 -3.58 -4.95
C VAL A 129 -22.07 -4.57 -5.59
N THR A 130 -21.57 -5.72 -6.04
CA THR A 130 -22.45 -6.76 -6.65
C THR A 130 -23.49 -7.30 -5.66
N ALA A 131 -23.16 -7.42 -4.38
CA ALA A 131 -24.11 -7.87 -3.36
C ALA A 131 -25.21 -6.83 -3.08
N SER A 132 -24.88 -5.54 -3.16
CA SER A 132 -25.84 -4.43 -2.98
C SER A 132 -26.82 -4.31 -4.16
N GLU A 133 -26.40 -4.66 -5.37
CA GLU A 133 -27.28 -4.67 -6.55
C GLU A 133 -28.29 -5.82 -6.48
N VAL A 134 -27.89 -6.99 -5.94
CA VAL A 134 -28.75 -8.18 -5.81
C VAL A 134 -29.82 -8.05 -4.72
N THR A 135 -29.63 -7.17 -3.73
CA THR A 135 -30.59 -6.98 -2.61
C THR A 135 -31.61 -5.86 -2.85
N SER A 136 -31.54 -5.18 -4.02
CA SER A 136 -32.44 -4.08 -4.38
C SER A 136 -33.58 -4.48 -5.34
N ASP A 137 -33.73 -5.78 -5.64
CA ASP A 137 -34.86 -6.40 -6.35
C ASP A 137 -35.79 -7.14 -5.37
#